data_AF-A0A9D7W4U7-F1
#
_entry.id   AF-A0A9D7W4U7-F1
#
_cell.length_a   1.000
_cell.length_b   1.000
_cell.length_c   1.000
_cell.angle_alpha   90.00
_cell.angle_beta   90.00
_cell.angle_gamma   90.00
#
_symmetry.space_group_name_H-M   'P 1'
#
loop_
_entity.id
_entity.type
_entity.pdbx_description
1 polymer ?
#
loop_
_entity_poly.entity_id
_entity_poly.type
_entity_poly.pdbx_seq_one_letter_code
_entity_poly.pdbx_strand_id
1 'polypeptide(L)'
;MRIHHCFAALLLGLPLAGSFAVAADDAPLAPEVQRRVAVVVLARRIRAYAAMAKASSDCQVEQGRLSRRQANQALAISLEEVGISRGVLVNPLVVALSPRLQRLLDDSCALDRTQEAEALQLAENEL
;
A
#
# COMPACT_ATOMS: atom_id res chain seq x y z
N MET A 1 8.29 -70.35 17.91
CA MET A 1 8.78 -69.18 17.16
C MET A 1 7.79 -68.05 17.34
N ARG A 2 8.31 -66.84 17.59
CA ARG A 2 7.68 -65.51 17.74
C ARG A 2 6.33 -65.39 16.99
N ILE A 3 5.31 -64.72 17.52
CA ILE A 3 5.21 -63.25 17.57
C ILE A 3 4.18 -62.82 18.65
N HIS A 4 4.63 -61.95 19.57
CA HIS A 4 3.77 -61.09 20.40
C HIS A 4 3.22 -59.96 19.53
N HIS A 5 2.00 -59.46 19.77
CA HIS A 5 1.75 -58.01 19.77
C HIS A 5 0.54 -57.66 20.64
N CYS A 6 0.86 -57.20 21.84
CA CYS A 6 -0.01 -56.49 22.75
C CYS A 6 -0.19 -55.06 22.19
N PHE A 7 -1.40 -54.72 21.73
CA PHE A 7 -1.71 -53.36 21.28
C PHE A 7 -2.03 -52.49 22.51
N ALA A 8 -0.98 -51.89 23.08
CA ALA A 8 -1.11 -50.84 24.08
C ALA A 8 -1.49 -49.54 23.37
N ALA A 9 -2.72 -49.09 23.63
CA ALA A 9 -3.14 -47.73 23.33
C ALA A 9 -2.37 -46.76 24.25
N LEU A 10 -1.60 -45.86 23.65
CA LEU A 10 -1.07 -44.68 24.34
C LEU A 10 -1.04 -43.50 23.36
N LEU A 11 -2.11 -42.72 23.42
CA LEU A 11 -2.31 -41.42 22.81
C LEU A 11 -1.43 -40.38 23.53
N LEU A 12 -0.20 -40.15 23.08
CA LEU A 12 0.57 -38.96 23.48
C LEU A 12 1.50 -38.54 22.35
N GLY A 13 1.24 -37.37 21.77
CA GLY A 13 2.17 -36.73 20.85
C GLY A 13 1.49 -35.87 19.78
N LEU A 14 0.62 -34.93 20.16
CA LEU A 14 0.38 -33.79 19.28
C LEU A 14 1.72 -33.04 19.15
N PRO A 15 2.22 -32.76 17.93
CA PRO A 15 3.26 -31.76 17.80
C PRO A 15 2.57 -30.43 18.14
N LEU A 16 2.96 -29.81 19.26
CA LEU A 16 2.78 -28.39 19.42
C LEU A 16 3.48 -27.77 18.21
N ALA A 17 2.67 -27.32 17.24
CA ALA A 17 3.09 -26.32 16.29
C ALA A 17 3.52 -25.12 17.14
N GLY A 18 4.82 -25.06 17.40
CA GLY A 18 5.45 -23.89 18.00
C GLY A 18 5.20 -22.76 17.02
N SER A 19 4.18 -21.96 17.30
CA SER A 19 4.13 -20.59 16.81
C SER A 19 5.41 -19.94 17.28
N PHE A 20 6.39 -19.82 16.39
CA PHE A 20 7.48 -18.87 16.55
C PHE A 20 6.84 -17.49 16.50
N ALA A 21 6.28 -17.06 17.64
CA ALA A 21 6.01 -15.66 17.87
C ALA A 21 7.39 -15.00 17.82
N VAL A 22 7.70 -14.40 16.68
CA VAL A 22 8.74 -13.37 16.61
C VAL A 22 8.25 -12.30 17.58
N ALA A 23 8.78 -12.33 18.80
CA ALA A 23 8.67 -11.23 19.71
C ALA A 23 9.27 -10.03 18.97
N ALA A 24 8.40 -9.15 18.47
CA ALA A 24 8.82 -7.81 18.13
C ALA A 24 9.40 -7.26 19.42
N ASP A 25 10.72 -7.05 19.43
CA ASP A 25 11.40 -6.41 20.54
C ASP A 25 10.85 -4.98 20.60
N ASP A 26 9.87 -4.74 21.46
CA ASP A 26 9.19 -3.45 21.68
C ASP A 26 10.11 -2.40 22.33
N ALA A 27 11.42 -2.62 22.27
CA ALA A 27 12.42 -1.64 22.62
C ALA A 27 12.30 -0.45 21.66
N PRO A 28 12.24 0.80 22.17
CA PRO A 28 12.22 1.98 21.32
C PRO A 28 13.41 1.96 20.37
N LEU A 29 13.16 2.03 19.06
CA LEU A 29 14.20 2.11 18.05
C LEU A 29 15.17 3.26 18.37
N ALA A 30 16.45 3.09 18.10
CA ALA A 30 17.41 4.18 18.25
C ALA A 30 16.98 5.40 17.41
N PRO A 31 17.22 6.66 17.87
CA PRO A 31 16.70 7.87 17.20
C PRO A 31 17.06 7.96 15.71
N GLU A 32 18.26 7.52 15.33
CA GLU A 32 18.68 7.47 13.93
C GLU A 32 17.87 6.47 13.10
N VAL A 33 17.45 5.34 13.68
CA VAL A 33 16.61 4.34 13.02
C VAL A 33 15.19 4.87 12.87
N GLN A 34 14.64 5.50 13.91
CA GLN A 34 13.33 6.16 13.85
C GLN A 34 13.29 7.20 12.73
N ARG A 35 14.31 8.04 12.61
CA ARG A 35 14.39 9.05 11.55
C ARG A 35 14.41 8.42 10.16
N ARG A 36 15.17 7.33 9.97
CA ARG A 36 15.21 6.61 8.68
C ARG A 36 13.85 6.02 8.33
N VAL A 37 13.18 5.38 9.29
CA VAL A 37 11.83 4.84 9.11
C VAL A 37 10.85 5.94 8.75
N ALA A 38 10.89 7.09 9.44
CA ALA A 38 10.03 8.24 9.15
C ALA A 38 10.22 8.77 7.73
N VAL A 39 11.46 8.84 7.23
CA VAL A 39 11.74 9.26 5.84
C VAL A 39 11.15 8.26 4.83
N VAL A 40 11.28 6.96 5.07
CA VAL A 40 10.71 5.92 4.19
C VAL A 40 9.18 5.99 4.18
N VAL A 41 8.56 6.10 5.35
CA VAL A 41 7.10 6.24 5.48
C VAL A 41 6.61 7.50 4.79
N LEU A 42 7.32 8.63 4.94
CA LEU A 42 6.97 9.87 4.26
C LEU A 42 7.07 9.72 2.73
N ALA A 43 8.16 9.13 2.23
CA ALA A 43 8.34 8.90 0.80
C ALA A 43 7.26 7.96 0.21
N ARG A 44 6.81 6.96 0.98
CA ARG A 44 5.67 6.10 0.62
C ARG A 44 4.38 6.91 0.53
N ARG A 45 4.07 7.71 1.55
CA ARG A 45 2.86 8.54 1.58
C ARG A 45 2.83 9.56 0.43
N ILE A 46 3.95 10.18 0.11
CA ILE A 46 4.07 11.09 -1.04
C ILE A 46 3.76 10.36 -2.36
N ARG A 47 4.32 9.16 -2.56
CA ARG A 47 4.04 8.35 -3.75
C ARG A 47 2.58 7.90 -3.82
N ALA A 48 2.01 7.46 -2.69
CA ALA A 48 0.60 7.06 -2.60
C ALA A 48 -0.33 8.22 -2.97
N TYR A 49 -0.10 9.38 -2.36
CA TYR A 49 -0.86 10.60 -2.64
C TYR A 49 -0.75 11.00 -4.12
N ALA A 50 0.47 11.03 -4.67
CA ALA A 50 0.68 11.37 -6.07
C ALA A 50 0.02 10.38 -7.03
N ALA A 51 0.06 9.08 -6.73
CA ALA A 51 -0.60 8.05 -7.53
C ALA A 51 -2.12 8.22 -7.50
N MET A 52 -2.69 8.56 -6.34
CA MET A 52 -4.12 8.81 -6.18
C MET A 52 -4.58 10.06 -6.92
N ALA A 53 -3.83 11.16 -6.78
CA ALA A 53 -4.10 12.41 -7.50
C ALA A 53 -3.98 12.20 -9.02
N LYS A 54 -3.00 11.42 -9.48
CA LYS A 54 -2.86 11.02 -10.88
C LYS A 54 -4.05 10.18 -11.35
N ALA A 55 -4.47 9.19 -10.57
CA ALA A 55 -5.62 8.34 -10.90
C ALA A 55 -6.91 9.17 -11.08
N SER A 56 -7.17 10.10 -10.16
CA SER A 56 -8.32 11.01 -10.26
C SER A 56 -8.21 11.90 -11.50
N SER A 57 -7.03 12.47 -11.76
CA SER A 57 -6.78 13.30 -12.94
C SER A 57 -7.00 12.53 -14.26
N ASP A 58 -6.51 11.28 -14.34
CA ASP A 58 -6.69 10.42 -15.51
C ASP A 58 -8.17 10.03 -15.71
N CYS A 59 -8.90 9.73 -14.63
CA CYS A 59 -10.34 9.50 -14.70
C CYS A 59 -11.10 10.72 -15.25
N GLN A 60 -10.76 11.94 -14.83
CA GLN A 60 -11.39 13.16 -15.34
C GLN A 60 -11.16 13.35 -16.85
N VAL A 61 -10.02 12.88 -17.37
CA VAL A 61 -9.73 12.88 -18.81
C VAL A 61 -10.58 11.85 -19.53
N GLU A 62 -10.69 10.63 -19.00
CA GLU A 62 -11.50 9.56 -19.59
C GLU A 62 -12.99 9.90 -19.63
N GLN A 63 -13.49 10.58 -18.59
CA GLN A 63 -14.85 11.09 -18.51
C GLN A 63 -15.10 12.34 -19.39
N GLY A 64 -14.07 12.81 -20.12
CA GLY A 64 -14.18 13.97 -21.01
C GLY A 64 -14.35 15.32 -20.30
N ARG A 65 -14.15 15.38 -18.98
CA ARG A 65 -14.31 16.59 -18.16
C ARG A 65 -13.09 17.51 -18.26
N LEU A 66 -11.91 16.93 -18.49
CA LEU A 66 -10.67 17.67 -18.73
C LEU A 66 -9.99 17.16 -19.99
N SER A 67 -9.34 18.06 -20.74
CA SER A 67 -8.34 17.62 -21.71
C SER A 67 -7.10 17.08 -21.00
N ARG A 68 -6.35 16.16 -21.63
CA ARG A 68 -5.08 15.63 -21.09
C ARG A 68 -4.10 16.74 -20.70
N ARG A 69 -4.05 17.83 -21.49
CA ARG A 69 -3.19 18.99 -21.19
C ARG A 69 -3.60 19.70 -19.90
N GLN A 70 -4.89 19.98 -19.74
CA GLN A 70 -5.43 20.60 -18.53
C GLN A 70 -5.21 19.73 -17.30
N ALA A 71 -5.49 18.42 -17.41
CA ALA A 71 -5.30 17.45 -16.34
C ALA A 71 -3.84 17.40 -15.86
N ASN A 72 -2.88 17.28 -16.79
CA ASN A 72 -1.46 17.28 -16.46
C ASN A 72 -1.00 18.58 -15.79
N GLN A 73 -1.48 19.73 -16.26
CA GLN A 73 -1.10 21.02 -15.70
C GLN A 73 -1.70 21.23 -14.31
N ALA A 74 -2.99 20.95 -14.14
CA ALA A 74 -3.68 21.07 -12.85
C ALA A 74 -3.07 20.13 -11.79
N LEU A 75 -2.76 18.88 -12.17
CA LEU A 75 -2.11 17.91 -11.29
C LEU A 75 -0.71 18.36 -10.87
N ALA A 76 0.08 18.91 -11.79
CA ALA A 76 1.41 19.42 -11.44
C ALA A 76 1.33 20.59 -10.45
N ILE A 77 0.39 21.51 -10.66
CA ILE A 77 0.15 22.65 -9.76
C ILE A 77 -0.30 22.16 -8.38
N SER A 78 -1.29 21.27 -8.30
CA SER A 78 -1.81 20.80 -7.02
C SER A 78 -0.77 20.05 -6.18
N LEU A 79 0.14 19.31 -6.81
CA LEU A 79 1.27 18.70 -6.12
C LEU A 79 2.25 19.74 -5.57
N GLU A 80 2.59 20.74 -6.37
CA GLU A 80 3.53 21.80 -5.97
C GLU A 80 2.95 22.65 -4.81
N GLU A 81 1.63 22.90 -4.80
CA GLU A 81 0.94 23.61 -3.71
C GLU A 81 1.05 22.92 -2.35
N VAL A 82 1.12 21.58 -2.34
CA VAL A 82 1.33 20.79 -1.11
C VAL A 82 2.81 20.44 -0.86
N GLY A 83 3.73 21.07 -1.60
CA GLY A 83 5.17 20.88 -1.44
C GLY A 83 5.72 19.57 -2.02
N ILE A 84 4.96 18.88 -2.87
CA ILE A 84 5.39 17.67 -3.56
C ILE A 84 5.91 18.06 -4.95
N SER A 85 7.16 17.70 -5.25
CA SER A 85 7.72 17.94 -6.59
C SER A 85 6.93 17.20 -7.67
N ARG A 86 6.56 17.88 -8.76
CA ARG A 86 5.96 17.26 -9.95
C ARG A 86 6.78 16.11 -10.54
N GLY A 87 8.09 16.05 -10.25
CA GLY A 87 8.94 14.93 -10.63
C GLY A 87 8.50 13.58 -10.07
N VAL A 88 7.69 13.57 -9.01
CA VAL A 88 7.10 12.34 -8.46
C VAL A 88 6.16 11.64 -9.47
N LEU A 89 5.57 12.38 -10.42
CA LEU A 89 4.61 11.84 -11.39
C LEU A 89 5.25 10.87 -12.38
N VAL A 90 6.56 10.98 -12.61
CA VAL A 90 7.33 10.06 -13.45
C VAL A 90 7.98 8.94 -12.64
N ASN A 91 7.73 8.87 -11.33
CA ASN A 91 8.21 7.77 -10.51
C ASN A 91 7.56 6.46 -10.99
N PRO A 92 8.33 5.39 -11.28
CA PRO A 92 7.78 4.15 -11.84
C PRO A 92 6.68 3.52 -10.98
N LEU A 93 6.78 3.64 -9.65
CA LEU A 93 5.78 3.09 -8.73
C LEU A 93 4.48 3.89 -8.76
N VAL A 94 4.57 5.22 -8.92
CA VAL A 94 3.39 6.08 -9.11
C VAL A 94 2.68 5.75 -10.43
N VAL A 95 3.46 5.62 -11.51
CA VAL A 95 2.95 5.26 -12.84
C VAL A 95 2.29 3.88 -12.85
N ALA A 96 2.85 2.91 -12.14
CA ALA A 96 2.30 1.56 -12.06
C ALA A 96 1.06 1.46 -11.16
N LEU A 97 1.02 2.25 -10.08
CA LEU A 97 -0.07 2.20 -9.10
C LEU A 97 -1.31 2.97 -9.55
N SER A 98 -1.15 4.11 -10.25
CA SER A 98 -2.29 4.99 -10.58
C SER A 98 -3.43 4.30 -11.33
N PRO A 99 -3.21 3.43 -12.35
CA PRO A 99 -4.32 2.76 -13.03
C PRO A 99 -5.05 1.76 -12.13
N ARG A 100 -4.38 1.20 -11.12
CA ARG A 100 -5.02 0.30 -10.16
C ARG A 100 -5.93 1.06 -9.22
N LEU A 101 -5.48 2.21 -8.72
CA LEU A 101 -6.27 3.13 -7.90
C LEU A 101 -7.44 3.73 -8.68
N GLN A 102 -7.27 3.98 -9.97
CA GLN A 102 -8.34 4.52 -10.83
C GLN A 102 -9.56 3.60 -10.90
N ARG A 103 -9.37 2.28 -10.81
CA ARG A 103 -10.48 1.30 -10.77
C ARG A 103 -11.32 1.36 -9.49
N LEU A 104 -10.81 2.02 -8.47
CA LEU A 104 -11.52 2.24 -7.20
C LEU A 104 -12.29 3.58 -7.21
N LEU A 105 -12.17 4.38 -8.27
CA LEU A 105 -12.88 5.66 -8.36
C LEU A 105 -14.31 5.45 -8.81
N ASP A 106 -15.21 6.28 -8.27
CA ASP A 106 -16.57 6.40 -8.76
C ASP A 106 -16.65 7.26 -10.03
N ASP A 107 -17.88 7.44 -10.56
CA ASP A 107 -18.12 8.29 -11.73
C ASP A 107 -17.77 9.76 -11.49
N SER A 108 -17.66 10.21 -10.23
CA SER A 108 -17.19 11.56 -9.90
C SER A 108 -15.66 11.69 -9.95
N CYS A 109 -14.95 10.59 -10.19
CA CYS A 109 -13.50 10.45 -10.12
C CYS A 109 -12.94 10.75 -8.72
N ALA A 110 -13.71 10.42 -7.69
CA ALA A 110 -13.31 10.45 -6.30
C ALA A 110 -13.41 9.05 -5.70
N LEU A 111 -12.72 8.85 -4.57
CA LEU A 111 -12.97 7.68 -3.73
C LEU A 111 -14.20 7.96 -2.88
N ASP A 112 -15.09 6.99 -2.76
CA ASP A 112 -16.04 6.99 -1.66
C ASP A 112 -15.35 6.58 -0.34
N ARG A 113 -16.02 6.82 0.79
CA ARG A 113 -15.46 6.50 2.12
C ARG A 113 -15.13 5.01 2.31
N THR A 114 -15.82 4.13 1.59
CA THR A 114 -15.57 2.68 1.67
C THR A 114 -14.33 2.28 0.87
N GLN A 115 -14.11 2.93 -0.27
CA GLN A 115 -12.98 2.70 -1.17
C GLN A 115 -11.69 3.39 -0.69
N GLU A 116 -11.79 4.42 0.15
CA GLU A 116 -10.63 5.08 0.77
C GLU A 116 -9.74 4.09 1.54
N ALA A 117 -10.34 3.19 2.32
CA ALA A 117 -9.59 2.18 3.06
C ALA A 117 -8.89 1.17 2.12
N GLU A 118 -9.57 0.76 1.05
CA GLU A 118 -9.01 -0.15 0.04
C GLU A 118 -7.86 0.51 -0.73
N ALA A 119 -8.01 1.78 -1.12
CA ALA A 119 -6.97 2.55 -1.79
C ALA A 119 -5.73 2.73 -0.91
N LEU A 120 -5.92 2.99 0.39
CA LEU A 120 -4.83 3.06 1.36
C LEU A 120 -4.10 1.72 1.49
N GLN A 121 -4.85 0.63 1.65
CA GLN A 121 -4.27 -0.71 1.78
C GLN A 121 -3.51 -1.12 0.51
N LEU A 122 -4.06 -0.82 -0.67
CA LEU A 122 -3.39 -1.06 -1.95
C LEU A 122 -2.09 -0.26 -2.04
N ALA A 123 -2.09 1.01 -1.65
CA ALA A 123 -0.88 1.84 -1.66
C ALA A 123 0.18 1.36 -0.66
N GLU A 124 -0.23 0.86 0.51
CA GLU A 124 0.69 0.30 1.51
C GLU A 124 1.37 -1.00 1.02
N ASN A 125 0.67 -1.82 0.25
CA ASN A 125 1.19 -3.08 -0.27
C ASN A 125 2.18 -2.90 -1.44
N GLU A 126 2.07 -1.80 -2.19
CA GLU A 126 2.77 -1.61 -3.47
C GLU A 126 3.96 -0.62 -3.39
N LEU A 127 4.16 0.08 -2.26
CA LEU A 127 5.15 1.18 -2.11
C LEU A 127 6.21 0.94 -1.04
#